data_AF-A0A966VB05-F1
#
_entry.id   AF-A0A966VB05-F1
#
_cell.length_a   1.000
_cell.length_b   1.000
_cell.length_c   1.000
_cell.angle_alpha   90.00
_cell.angle_beta   90.00
_cell.angle_gamma   90.00
#
_symmetry.space_group_name_H-M   'P 1'
#
loop_
_entity.id
_entity.type
_entity.pdbx_description
1 polymer ?
#
loop_
_entity_poly.entity_id
_entity_poly.type
_entity_poly.pdbx_seq_one_letter_code
_entity_poly.pdbx_strand_id
1 'polypeptide(L)'
;MNQEQLFSIFSERFCSEADFAYRFCATVTLNEKESHRITHAAFKKIAASLAQHANDENPAMTLVIACSREILGGGEIKPGAMDHFDPVIADLTHIKDRKARLAFVAADICGFSQAEIATLLTGSPESAKETSQLLASAREAFYGNRKQTVSPLVWSMLAEAVDDNIPASVAGEFAQVRQATPAFDSVAAVFRLRRGQLQLAAQDFRLGGSEIEKLKNLVASAEVRHTQEAQRIEEISSFEARRRAVRKLVFAGVALAAIFGIVYKMAPRKQAINTLEVLSYESLALVEDGRERLDLPTDNIQEVREYLASYPELGFSPKVIAASASGMGIEGASVLDYDPTKVAVVVYNDPKRQDRILYFTMAGETGDLPRAEPGNFQGLIYQTYASDRLNMIAWNAGPGILGIAAGSRGAAELAEFVRKGAAGM
;
A
#
# COMPACT_ATOMS: atom_id res chain seq x y z
N MET A 1 -65.74 1.51 4.03
CA MET A 1 -65.13 1.54 2.69
C MET A 1 -66.16 1.06 1.68
N ASN A 2 -66.20 1.66 0.48
CA ASN A 2 -67.03 1.16 -0.62
C ASN A 2 -66.32 -0.03 -1.33
N GLN A 3 -67.02 -0.75 -2.21
CA GLN A 3 -66.47 -1.94 -2.90
C GLN A 3 -65.26 -1.62 -3.79
N GLU A 4 -65.23 -0.45 -4.43
CA GLU A 4 -64.12 -0.01 -5.28
C GLU A 4 -62.84 0.22 -4.45
N GLN A 5 -62.95 0.84 -3.28
CA GLN A 5 -61.83 1.01 -2.35
C GLN A 5 -61.31 -0.33 -1.84
N LEU A 6 -62.20 -1.28 -1.51
CA LEU A 6 -61.79 -2.62 -1.10
C LEU A 6 -61.04 -3.33 -2.23
N PHE A 7 -61.56 -3.31 -3.45
CA PHE A 7 -60.92 -3.93 -4.60
C PHE A 7 -59.54 -3.33 -4.92
N SER A 8 -59.40 -2.00 -4.85
CA SER A 8 -58.10 -1.32 -5.00
C SER A 8 -57.10 -1.75 -3.93
N ILE A 9 -57.50 -1.79 -2.64
CA ILE A 9 -56.64 -2.28 -1.55
C ILE A 9 -56.23 -3.74 -1.77
N PHE A 10 -57.15 -4.60 -2.21
CA PHE A 10 -56.83 -5.99 -2.51
C PHE A 10 -55.81 -6.13 -3.64
N SER A 11 -56.03 -5.39 -4.73
CA SER A 11 -55.16 -5.41 -5.91
C SER A 11 -53.76 -4.90 -5.56
N GLU A 12 -53.65 -3.80 -4.80
CA GLU A 12 -52.35 -3.20 -4.46
C GLU A 12 -51.58 -4.00 -3.40
N ARG A 13 -52.27 -4.50 -2.37
CA ARG A 13 -51.62 -5.09 -1.20
C ARG A 13 -51.46 -6.60 -1.25
N PHE A 14 -52.38 -7.32 -1.90
CA PHE A 14 -52.38 -8.79 -1.88
C PHE A 14 -51.90 -9.40 -3.20
N CYS A 15 -52.16 -8.78 -4.36
CA CYS A 15 -51.67 -9.32 -5.63
C CYS A 15 -50.14 -9.26 -5.77
N SER A 16 -49.50 -8.25 -5.18
CA SER A 16 -48.04 -8.13 -5.10
C SER A 16 -47.40 -9.28 -4.31
N GLU A 17 -48.12 -9.84 -3.34
CA GLU A 17 -47.68 -10.94 -2.47
C GLU A 17 -48.06 -12.34 -2.99
N ALA A 18 -48.74 -12.41 -4.14
CA ALA A 18 -49.23 -13.68 -4.69
C ALA A 18 -48.10 -14.65 -5.06
N ASP A 19 -47.01 -14.14 -5.64
CA ASP A 19 -45.84 -14.95 -5.97
C ASP A 19 -45.16 -15.50 -4.71
N PHE A 20 -45.04 -14.66 -3.66
CA PHE A 20 -44.48 -15.09 -2.38
C PHE A 20 -45.31 -16.19 -1.72
N ALA A 21 -46.64 -16.00 -1.64
CA ALA A 21 -47.56 -16.99 -1.08
C ALA A 21 -47.53 -18.32 -1.88
N TYR A 22 -47.45 -18.23 -3.20
CA TYR A 22 -47.31 -19.39 -4.07
C TYR A 22 -46.00 -20.14 -3.81
N ARG A 23 -44.86 -19.43 -3.80
CA ARG A 23 -43.54 -20.04 -3.52
C ARG A 23 -43.49 -20.68 -2.15
N PHE A 24 -44.11 -20.05 -1.15
CA PHE A 24 -44.26 -20.64 0.18
C PHE A 24 -45.01 -21.97 0.11
N CYS A 25 -46.18 -22.00 -0.53
CA CYS A 25 -46.97 -23.22 -0.71
C CYS A 25 -46.20 -24.29 -1.48
N ALA A 26 -45.51 -23.91 -2.54
CA ALA A 26 -44.71 -24.81 -3.38
C ALA A 26 -43.57 -25.44 -2.59
N THR A 27 -42.92 -24.68 -1.72
CA THR A 27 -41.85 -25.16 -0.86
C THR A 27 -42.36 -26.10 0.24
N VAL A 28 -43.53 -25.82 0.84
CA VAL A 28 -44.10 -26.68 1.89
C VAL A 28 -44.67 -27.97 1.31
N THR A 29 -45.45 -27.86 0.23
CA THR A 29 -46.18 -29.00 -0.33
C THR A 29 -45.31 -29.86 -1.24
N LEU A 30 -44.27 -29.27 -1.83
CA LEU A 30 -43.45 -29.88 -2.88
C LEU A 30 -44.32 -30.38 -4.04
N ASN A 31 -45.40 -29.64 -4.34
CA ASN A 31 -46.37 -30.02 -5.38
C ASN A 31 -46.98 -28.77 -6.02
N GLU A 32 -46.68 -28.55 -7.30
CA GLU A 32 -47.03 -27.34 -8.05
C GLU A 32 -48.55 -27.14 -8.13
N LYS A 33 -49.24 -28.20 -8.57
CA LYS A 33 -50.69 -28.20 -8.76
C LYS A 33 -51.41 -27.91 -7.46
N GLU A 34 -50.95 -28.54 -6.38
CA GLU A 34 -51.54 -28.35 -5.07
C GLU A 34 -51.25 -26.97 -4.48
N SER A 35 -50.07 -26.42 -4.78
CA SER A 35 -49.69 -25.05 -4.38
C SER A 35 -50.54 -24.00 -5.05
N HIS A 36 -50.80 -24.14 -6.36
CA HIS A 36 -51.74 -23.28 -7.06
C HIS A 36 -53.15 -23.36 -6.46
N ARG A 37 -53.63 -24.59 -6.19
CA ARG A 37 -54.95 -24.81 -5.58
C ARG A 37 -55.07 -24.13 -4.22
N ILE A 38 -54.07 -24.31 -3.36
CA ILE A 38 -54.03 -23.75 -2.00
C ILE A 38 -53.94 -22.24 -2.03
N THR A 39 -53.01 -21.69 -2.83
CA THR A 39 -52.83 -20.23 -2.95
C THR A 39 -54.13 -19.59 -3.44
N HIS A 40 -54.74 -20.14 -4.50
CA HIS A 40 -56.01 -19.64 -5.01
C HIS A 40 -57.15 -19.74 -3.97
N ALA A 41 -57.23 -20.83 -3.20
CA ALA A 41 -58.21 -20.97 -2.12
C ALA A 41 -58.01 -19.94 -0.99
N ALA A 42 -56.76 -19.67 -0.61
CA ALA A 42 -56.41 -18.66 0.37
C ALA A 42 -56.80 -17.24 -0.10
N PHE A 43 -56.47 -16.89 -1.36
CA PHE A 43 -56.87 -15.62 -1.96
C PHE A 43 -58.39 -15.45 -1.99
N LYS A 44 -59.14 -16.50 -2.36
CA LYS A 44 -60.61 -16.47 -2.36
C LYS A 44 -61.18 -16.20 -0.96
N LYS A 45 -60.59 -16.81 0.08
CA LYS A 45 -61.01 -16.59 1.48
C LYS A 45 -60.74 -15.18 1.96
N ILE A 46 -59.57 -14.62 1.64
CA ILE A 46 -59.23 -13.22 1.98
C ILE A 46 -60.13 -12.26 1.22
N ALA A 47 -60.36 -12.46 -0.06
CA ALA A 47 -61.28 -11.63 -0.85
C ALA A 47 -62.70 -11.62 -0.27
N ALA A 48 -63.19 -12.78 0.21
CA ALA A 48 -64.51 -12.89 0.85
C ALA A 48 -64.59 -12.20 2.22
N SER A 49 -63.46 -11.97 2.89
CA SER A 49 -63.35 -11.36 4.23
C SER A 49 -62.54 -10.07 4.23
N LEU A 50 -62.44 -9.43 3.07
CA LEU A 50 -61.48 -8.35 2.82
C LEU A 50 -61.63 -7.15 3.75
N ALA A 51 -62.87 -6.84 4.17
CA ALA A 51 -63.13 -5.78 5.13
C ALA A 51 -62.44 -6.01 6.50
N GLN A 52 -62.19 -7.27 6.88
CA GLN A 52 -61.49 -7.63 8.12
C GLN A 52 -59.97 -7.50 7.98
N HIS A 53 -59.44 -7.65 6.77
CA HIS A 53 -58.01 -7.69 6.47
C HIS A 53 -57.46 -6.41 5.84
N ALA A 54 -58.33 -5.43 5.52
CA ALA A 54 -57.95 -4.21 4.82
C ALA A 54 -56.86 -3.41 5.54
N ASN A 55 -56.82 -3.50 6.88
CA ASN A 55 -55.89 -2.79 7.74
C ASN A 55 -54.72 -3.65 8.26
N ASP A 56 -54.58 -4.90 7.78
CA ASP A 56 -53.48 -5.75 8.24
C ASP A 56 -52.15 -5.09 7.86
N GLU A 57 -51.24 -4.97 8.83
CA GLU A 57 -49.94 -4.32 8.61
C GLU A 57 -49.03 -5.15 7.69
N ASN A 58 -49.23 -6.48 7.66
CA ASN A 58 -48.44 -7.42 6.88
C ASN A 58 -49.33 -8.34 6.02
N PRO A 59 -49.71 -7.92 4.80
CA PRO A 59 -50.58 -8.71 3.91
C PRO A 59 -49.96 -10.05 3.49
N ALA A 60 -48.62 -10.13 3.40
CA ALA A 60 -47.90 -11.36 3.13
C ALA A 60 -48.12 -12.40 4.25
N MET A 61 -48.03 -11.97 5.52
CA MET A 61 -48.30 -12.84 6.66
C MET A 61 -49.75 -13.31 6.69
N THR A 62 -50.72 -12.43 6.40
CA THR A 62 -52.14 -12.80 6.30
C THR A 62 -52.37 -13.87 5.22
N LEU A 63 -51.73 -13.72 4.04
CA LEU A 63 -51.76 -14.73 2.98
C LEU A 63 -51.13 -16.05 3.41
N VAL A 64 -49.97 -16.00 4.05
CA VAL A 64 -49.29 -17.21 4.53
C VAL A 64 -50.09 -17.91 5.64
N ILE A 65 -50.79 -17.18 6.50
CA ILE A 65 -51.75 -17.75 7.48
C ILE A 65 -52.91 -18.44 6.77
N ALA A 66 -53.51 -17.80 5.77
CA ALA A 66 -54.60 -18.40 5.01
C ALA A 66 -54.14 -19.68 4.27
N CYS A 67 -52.96 -19.62 3.63
CA CYS A 67 -52.35 -20.77 2.98
C CYS A 67 -52.02 -21.90 3.97
N SER A 68 -51.47 -21.56 5.14
CA SER A 68 -51.14 -22.52 6.20
C SER A 68 -52.37 -23.25 6.71
N ARG A 69 -53.50 -22.55 6.86
CA ARG A 69 -54.78 -23.16 7.24
C ARG A 69 -55.30 -24.10 6.15
N GLU A 70 -55.19 -23.72 4.88
CA GLU A 70 -55.54 -24.61 3.75
C GLU A 70 -54.65 -25.84 3.67
N ILE A 71 -53.35 -25.67 3.97
CA ILE A 71 -52.41 -26.77 4.11
C ILE A 71 -52.91 -27.64 5.27
N LEU A 72 -52.91 -27.17 6.51
CA LEU A 72 -53.23 -28.01 7.66
C LEU A 72 -54.65 -28.61 7.65
N GLY A 73 -55.62 -27.95 7.02
CA GLY A 73 -57.01 -28.44 6.91
C GLY A 73 -57.30 -29.35 5.71
N GLY A 74 -56.40 -29.42 4.72
CA GLY A 74 -56.55 -30.27 3.54
C GLY A 74 -56.20 -31.74 3.80
N GLY A 75 -56.66 -32.64 2.91
CA GLY A 75 -56.29 -34.06 2.92
C GLY A 75 -54.79 -34.32 2.72
N GLU A 76 -54.41 -35.59 2.60
CA GLU A 76 -53.01 -35.99 2.41
C GLU A 76 -52.43 -35.36 1.12
N ILE A 77 -51.45 -34.46 1.28
CA ILE A 77 -50.67 -33.94 0.15
C ILE A 77 -49.50 -34.89 -0.09
N LYS A 78 -49.53 -35.55 -1.24
CA LYS A 78 -48.36 -36.28 -1.72
C LYS A 78 -47.39 -35.29 -2.39
N PRO A 79 -46.11 -35.28 -1.99
CA PRO A 79 -45.06 -34.58 -2.73
C PRO A 79 -45.14 -34.98 -4.20
N GLY A 80 -45.14 -34.01 -5.10
CA GLY A 80 -45.07 -34.23 -6.54
C GLY A 80 -43.62 -34.23 -7.00
N ALA A 81 -43.36 -34.81 -8.19
CA ALA A 81 -42.12 -34.54 -8.90
C ALA A 81 -42.19 -33.10 -9.42
N MET A 82 -41.32 -32.23 -8.91
CA MET A 82 -41.12 -30.89 -9.45
C MET A 82 -39.69 -30.81 -9.94
N ASP A 83 -39.52 -30.84 -11.26
CA ASP A 83 -38.23 -30.96 -11.94
C ASP A 83 -37.35 -29.69 -11.83
N HIS A 84 -37.83 -28.65 -11.13
CA HIS A 84 -37.23 -27.31 -11.13
C HIS A 84 -36.94 -26.73 -9.75
N PHE A 85 -37.10 -27.51 -8.67
CA PHE A 85 -36.74 -27.01 -7.34
C PHE A 85 -35.24 -27.08 -7.08
N ASP A 86 -34.74 -26.09 -6.33
CA ASP A 86 -33.41 -26.12 -5.74
C ASP A 86 -33.22 -27.46 -4.99
N PRO A 87 -32.08 -28.16 -5.16
CA PRO A 87 -31.78 -29.40 -4.43
C PRO A 87 -32.04 -29.30 -2.92
N VAL A 88 -31.89 -28.11 -2.33
CA VAL A 88 -32.18 -27.85 -0.91
C VAL A 88 -33.67 -28.03 -0.56
N ILE A 89 -34.57 -27.71 -1.48
CA ILE A 89 -36.02 -27.81 -1.29
C ILE A 89 -36.48 -29.28 -1.45
N ALA A 90 -35.83 -30.06 -2.31
CA ALA A 90 -36.10 -31.50 -2.45
C ALA A 90 -35.87 -32.27 -1.13
N ASP A 91 -34.88 -31.84 -0.34
CA ASP A 91 -34.56 -32.45 0.95
C ASP A 91 -35.63 -32.21 2.04
N LEU A 92 -36.59 -31.31 1.82
CA LEU A 92 -37.73 -31.13 2.72
C LEU A 92 -38.64 -32.37 2.77
N THR A 93 -38.53 -33.27 1.80
CA THR A 93 -39.20 -34.58 1.81
C THR A 93 -38.85 -35.42 3.04
N HIS A 94 -37.68 -35.20 3.66
CA HIS A 94 -37.28 -35.89 4.89
C HIS A 94 -38.11 -35.48 6.11
N ILE A 95 -38.71 -34.29 6.10
CA ILE A 95 -39.63 -33.85 7.16
C ILE A 95 -41.01 -34.40 6.83
N LYS A 96 -41.32 -35.60 7.34
CA LYS A 96 -42.60 -36.29 7.07
C LYS A 96 -43.81 -35.59 7.70
N ASP A 97 -43.62 -35.00 8.87
CA ASP A 97 -44.68 -34.25 9.55
C ASP A 97 -44.91 -32.91 8.84
N ARG A 98 -46.15 -32.72 8.39
CA ARG A 98 -46.59 -31.54 7.65
C ARG A 98 -46.55 -30.25 8.47
N LYS A 99 -46.94 -30.30 9.75
CA LYS A 99 -46.85 -29.16 10.67
C LYS A 99 -45.39 -28.81 10.91
N ALA A 100 -44.53 -29.82 11.10
CA ALA A 100 -43.10 -29.62 11.29
C ALA A 100 -42.44 -29.01 10.05
N ARG A 101 -42.80 -29.47 8.85
CA ARG A 101 -42.30 -28.92 7.58
C ARG A 101 -42.78 -27.48 7.35
N LEU A 102 -44.06 -27.20 7.60
CA LEU A 102 -44.62 -25.86 7.53
C LEU A 102 -43.89 -24.91 8.48
N ALA A 103 -43.69 -25.33 9.73
CA ALA A 103 -42.94 -24.57 10.73
C ALA A 103 -41.51 -24.29 10.26
N PHE A 104 -40.84 -25.31 9.72
CA PHE A 104 -39.50 -25.19 9.18
C PHE A 104 -39.44 -24.19 8.03
N VAL A 105 -40.28 -24.31 7.00
CA VAL A 105 -40.26 -23.36 5.87
C VAL A 105 -40.52 -21.93 6.37
N ALA A 106 -41.48 -21.74 7.27
CA ALA A 106 -41.77 -20.43 7.84
C ALA A 106 -40.57 -19.84 8.61
N ALA A 107 -39.93 -20.60 9.50
CA ALA A 107 -38.77 -20.14 10.26
C ALA A 107 -37.51 -19.98 9.40
N ASP A 108 -37.19 -21.04 8.69
CA ASP A 108 -35.86 -21.31 8.17
C ASP A 108 -35.72 -20.88 6.71
N ILE A 109 -36.82 -20.65 5.98
CA ILE A 109 -36.79 -20.13 4.60
C ILE A 109 -37.36 -18.72 4.55
N CYS A 110 -38.50 -18.49 5.19
CA CYS A 110 -39.20 -17.19 5.17
C CYS A 110 -38.78 -16.23 6.29
N GLY A 111 -38.04 -16.70 7.30
CA GLY A 111 -37.50 -15.85 8.37
C GLY A 111 -38.52 -15.40 9.42
N PHE A 112 -39.65 -16.10 9.55
CA PHE A 112 -40.69 -15.74 10.52
C PHE A 112 -40.23 -16.01 11.96
N SER A 113 -40.65 -15.13 12.86
CA SER A 113 -40.43 -15.26 14.29
C SER A 113 -41.21 -16.45 14.87
N GLN A 114 -40.79 -16.92 16.05
CA GLN A 114 -41.51 -18.00 16.74
C GLN A 114 -42.98 -17.65 17.05
N ALA A 115 -43.29 -16.39 17.34
CA ALA A 115 -44.64 -15.95 17.63
C ALA A 115 -45.53 -15.98 16.37
N GLU A 116 -44.98 -15.57 15.23
CA GLU A 116 -45.63 -15.66 13.92
C GLU A 116 -45.89 -17.11 13.53
N ILE A 117 -44.93 -18.00 13.76
CA ILE A 117 -45.08 -19.44 13.48
C ILE A 117 -46.11 -20.08 14.41
N ALA A 118 -46.13 -19.73 15.71
CA ALA A 118 -47.16 -20.21 16.63
C ALA A 118 -48.57 -19.80 16.16
N THR A 119 -48.71 -18.56 15.70
CA THR A 119 -49.94 -18.03 15.10
C THR A 119 -50.32 -18.78 13.82
N LEU A 120 -49.35 -19.13 12.98
CA LEU A 120 -49.56 -19.92 11.75
C LEU A 120 -50.08 -21.33 12.04
N LEU A 121 -49.48 -22.01 13.02
CA LEU A 121 -49.76 -23.41 13.33
C LEU A 121 -51.02 -23.60 14.15
N THR A 122 -51.29 -22.70 15.09
CA THR A 122 -52.32 -22.89 16.13
C THR A 122 -53.34 -21.77 16.19
N GLY A 123 -53.12 -20.65 15.49
CA GLY A 123 -53.96 -19.45 15.60
C GLY A 123 -53.75 -18.66 16.89
N SER A 124 -52.82 -19.07 17.77
CA SER A 124 -52.48 -18.38 19.02
C SER A 124 -50.96 -18.26 19.18
N PRO A 125 -50.44 -17.09 19.62
CA PRO A 125 -49.02 -16.91 19.88
C PRO A 125 -48.52 -17.64 21.14
N GLU A 126 -49.42 -18.11 22.01
CA GLU A 126 -49.06 -18.74 23.31
C GLU A 126 -48.47 -20.16 23.18
N SER A 127 -48.54 -20.77 21.99
CA SER A 127 -48.06 -22.13 21.71
C SER A 127 -46.54 -22.23 21.46
N ALA A 128 -45.75 -21.24 21.88
CA ALA A 128 -44.33 -21.11 21.54
C ALA A 128 -43.47 -22.33 21.93
N LYS A 129 -43.84 -23.04 23.00
CA LYS A 129 -43.13 -24.26 23.45
C LYS A 129 -43.34 -25.44 22.49
N GLU A 130 -44.57 -25.64 22.02
CA GLU A 130 -44.91 -26.68 21.04
C GLU A 130 -44.27 -26.36 19.69
N THR A 131 -44.30 -25.09 19.26
CA THR A 131 -43.62 -24.62 18.05
C THR A 131 -42.11 -24.85 18.13
N SER A 132 -41.48 -24.59 19.28
CA SER A 132 -40.04 -24.82 19.48
C SER A 132 -39.68 -26.30 19.38
N GLN A 133 -40.50 -27.20 19.93
CA GLN A 133 -40.29 -28.65 19.83
C GLN A 133 -40.48 -29.16 18.40
N LEU A 134 -41.52 -28.69 17.70
CA LEU A 134 -41.75 -29.01 16.29
C LEU A 134 -40.60 -28.54 15.40
N LEU A 135 -40.10 -27.32 15.61
CA LEU A 135 -38.95 -26.78 14.89
C LEU A 135 -37.67 -27.58 15.19
N ALA A 136 -37.43 -27.95 16.44
CA ALA A 136 -36.27 -28.77 16.80
C ALA A 136 -36.31 -30.13 16.09
N SER A 137 -37.46 -30.81 16.10
CA SER A 137 -37.67 -32.09 15.40
C SER A 137 -37.52 -31.94 13.88
N ALA A 138 -38.09 -30.88 13.28
CA ALA A 138 -37.97 -30.61 11.86
C ALA A 138 -36.51 -30.36 11.44
N ARG A 139 -35.78 -29.56 12.24
CA ARG A 139 -34.35 -29.27 12.04
C ARG A 139 -33.51 -30.51 12.22
N GLU A 140 -33.83 -31.39 13.17
CA GLU A 140 -33.14 -32.66 13.32
C GLU A 140 -33.39 -33.59 12.14
N ALA A 141 -34.62 -33.72 11.66
CA ALA A 141 -34.94 -34.50 10.47
C ALA A 141 -34.25 -33.98 9.21
N PHE A 142 -34.11 -32.65 9.08
CA PHE A 142 -33.51 -32.01 7.92
C PHE A 142 -31.97 -31.95 7.97
N TYR A 143 -31.40 -31.60 9.12
CA TYR A 143 -29.95 -31.41 9.31
C TYR A 143 -29.24 -32.62 9.93
N GLY A 144 -29.92 -33.43 10.74
CA GLY A 144 -29.35 -34.61 11.41
C GLY A 144 -28.81 -35.62 10.41
N ASN A 145 -29.53 -35.84 9.31
CA ASN A 145 -29.07 -36.68 8.19
C ASN A 145 -27.83 -36.10 7.46
N ARG A 146 -27.62 -34.78 7.53
CA ARG A 146 -26.47 -34.09 6.89
C ARG A 146 -25.23 -34.01 7.78
N LYS A 147 -25.39 -33.99 9.11
CA LYS A 147 -24.25 -33.95 10.06
C LYS A 147 -23.44 -35.23 10.06
N GLN A 148 -24.03 -36.37 9.73
CA GLN A 148 -23.34 -37.68 9.72
C GLN A 148 -22.60 -37.99 8.41
N THR A 149 -22.86 -37.23 7.35
CA THR A 149 -22.37 -37.52 5.98
C THR A 149 -21.32 -36.54 5.47
N VAL A 150 -21.07 -35.45 6.20
CA VAL A 150 -20.18 -34.38 5.76
C VAL A 150 -18.93 -34.35 6.64
N SER A 151 -17.76 -34.53 6.02
CA SER A 151 -16.47 -34.52 6.70
C SER A 151 -16.25 -33.23 7.52
N PRO A 152 -15.61 -33.31 8.70
CA PRO A 152 -15.23 -32.13 9.49
C PRO A 152 -14.45 -31.08 8.69
N LEU A 153 -13.61 -31.52 7.75
CA LEU A 153 -12.84 -30.63 6.88
C LEU A 153 -13.77 -29.76 6.01
N VAL A 154 -14.83 -30.35 5.46
CA VAL A 154 -15.83 -29.62 4.65
C VAL A 154 -16.54 -28.56 5.50
N TRP A 155 -16.93 -28.90 6.73
CA TRP A 155 -17.55 -27.93 7.63
C TRP A 155 -16.61 -26.78 7.99
N SER A 156 -15.32 -27.08 8.22
CA SER A 156 -14.33 -26.08 8.59
C SER A 156 -13.96 -25.10 7.47
N MET A 157 -14.09 -25.54 6.21
CA MET A 157 -13.70 -24.78 5.01
C MET A 157 -14.92 -24.33 4.19
N LEU A 158 -16.13 -24.47 4.72
CA LEU A 158 -17.37 -24.22 3.97
C LEU A 158 -17.51 -22.75 3.55
N ALA A 159 -17.04 -21.82 4.38
CA ALA A 159 -17.11 -20.39 4.08
C ALA A 159 -16.15 -20.01 2.94
N GLU A 160 -14.92 -20.48 3.04
CA GLU A 160 -13.83 -20.30 2.08
C GLU A 160 -14.18 -20.96 0.75
N ALA A 161 -14.78 -22.16 0.80
CA ALA A 161 -15.24 -22.87 -0.39
C ALA A 161 -16.40 -22.17 -1.11
N VAL A 162 -17.30 -21.55 -0.35
CA VAL A 162 -18.42 -20.78 -0.91
C VAL A 162 -17.93 -19.50 -1.62
N ASP A 163 -16.82 -18.93 -1.16
CA ASP A 163 -16.17 -17.73 -1.70
C ASP A 163 -15.05 -18.05 -2.72
N ASP A 164 -14.91 -19.33 -3.11
CA ASP A 164 -13.86 -19.81 -4.02
C ASP A 164 -12.43 -19.43 -3.58
N ASN A 165 -12.21 -19.27 -2.27
CA ASN A 165 -10.97 -18.81 -1.67
C ASN A 165 -10.36 -19.86 -0.73
N ILE A 166 -10.27 -21.11 -1.20
CA ILE A 166 -9.68 -22.19 -0.41
C ILE A 166 -8.15 -22.06 -0.40
N PRO A 167 -7.50 -22.11 0.78
CA PRO A 167 -6.05 -22.00 0.87
C PRO A 167 -5.35 -23.10 0.06
N ALA A 168 -4.29 -22.72 -0.68
CA ALA A 168 -3.55 -23.63 -1.55
C ALA A 168 -2.96 -24.84 -0.82
N SER A 169 -2.67 -24.71 0.48
CA SER A 169 -2.17 -25.79 1.35
C SER A 169 -3.17 -26.92 1.56
N VAL A 170 -4.49 -26.65 1.51
CA VAL A 170 -5.55 -27.63 1.76
C VAL A 170 -6.42 -27.92 0.54
N ALA A 171 -6.21 -27.21 -0.57
CA ALA A 171 -7.03 -27.30 -1.78
C ALA A 171 -7.13 -28.72 -2.36
N GLY A 172 -6.02 -29.48 -2.35
CA GLY A 172 -5.98 -30.86 -2.88
C GLY A 172 -6.78 -31.84 -2.03
N GLU A 173 -6.62 -31.80 -0.71
CA GLU A 173 -7.36 -32.63 0.24
C GLU A 173 -8.84 -32.26 0.25
N PHE A 174 -9.16 -30.97 0.25
CA PHE A 174 -10.52 -30.47 0.21
C PHE A 174 -11.25 -30.91 -1.08
N ALA A 175 -10.59 -30.87 -2.24
CA ALA A 175 -11.20 -31.31 -3.50
C ALA A 175 -11.59 -32.80 -3.47
N GLN A 176 -10.76 -33.65 -2.87
CA GLN A 176 -11.04 -35.08 -2.71
C GLN A 176 -12.21 -35.32 -1.75
N VAL A 177 -12.21 -34.64 -0.61
CA VAL A 177 -13.29 -34.77 0.39
C VAL A 177 -14.61 -34.19 -0.14
N ARG A 178 -14.56 -33.10 -0.92
CA ARG A 178 -15.71 -32.52 -1.61
C ARG A 178 -16.33 -33.53 -2.58
N GLN A 179 -15.53 -34.17 -3.43
CA GLN A 179 -16.01 -35.18 -4.38
C GLN A 179 -16.60 -36.40 -3.66
N ALA A 180 -16.05 -36.77 -2.50
CA ALA A 180 -16.53 -37.86 -1.67
C ALA A 180 -17.78 -37.50 -0.83
N THR A 181 -18.26 -36.26 -0.87
CA THR A 181 -19.41 -35.77 -0.09
C THR A 181 -20.59 -35.44 -1.00
N PRO A 182 -21.54 -36.38 -1.24
CA PRO A 182 -22.68 -36.17 -2.14
C PRO A 182 -23.57 -34.97 -1.77
N ALA A 183 -23.59 -34.59 -0.50
CA ALA A 183 -24.39 -33.48 0.02
C ALA A 183 -23.67 -32.12 0.00
N PHE A 184 -22.46 -32.01 -0.57
CA PHE A 184 -21.68 -30.78 -0.50
C PHE A 184 -22.41 -29.58 -1.10
N ASP A 185 -22.92 -29.71 -2.32
CA ASP A 185 -23.53 -28.58 -3.03
C ASP A 185 -24.80 -28.10 -2.31
N SER A 186 -25.60 -29.01 -1.73
CA SER A 186 -26.78 -28.63 -0.96
C SER A 186 -26.42 -27.96 0.37
N VAL A 187 -25.35 -28.39 1.03
CA VAL A 187 -24.84 -27.75 2.26
C VAL A 187 -24.25 -26.37 1.96
N ALA A 188 -23.50 -26.22 0.87
CA ALA A 188 -22.96 -24.94 0.42
C ALA A 188 -24.06 -23.94 0.04
N ALA A 189 -25.12 -24.39 -0.63
CA ALA A 189 -26.29 -23.57 -0.97
C ALA A 189 -27.02 -23.07 0.28
N VAL A 190 -27.29 -23.94 1.25
CA VAL A 190 -27.89 -23.55 2.54
C VAL A 190 -27.00 -22.54 3.27
N PHE A 191 -25.70 -22.79 3.31
CA PHE A 191 -24.76 -21.87 3.96
C PHE A 191 -24.75 -20.48 3.31
N ARG A 192 -24.75 -20.41 1.97
CA ARG A 192 -24.85 -19.12 1.22
C ARG A 192 -26.11 -18.36 1.60
N LEU A 193 -27.26 -19.01 1.61
CA LEU A 193 -28.54 -18.40 1.99
C LEU A 193 -28.48 -17.84 3.42
N ARG A 194 -28.00 -18.63 4.38
CA ARG A 194 -27.89 -18.21 5.78
C ARG A 194 -26.90 -17.09 6.00
N ARG A 195 -25.78 -17.12 5.29
CA ARG A 195 -24.80 -16.04 5.34
C ARG A 195 -25.41 -14.73 4.82
N GLY A 196 -26.19 -14.77 3.75
CA GLY A 196 -26.94 -13.62 3.23
C GLY A 196 -27.95 -13.09 4.25
N GLN A 197 -28.76 -13.96 4.85
CA GLN A 197 -29.71 -13.57 5.90
C GLN A 197 -29.02 -12.94 7.12
N LEU A 198 -27.88 -13.50 7.54
CA LEU A 198 -27.07 -12.95 8.62
C LEU A 198 -26.50 -11.57 8.24
N GLN A 199 -26.05 -11.39 7.00
CA GLN A 199 -25.55 -10.10 6.52
C GLN A 199 -26.66 -9.03 6.49
N LEU A 200 -27.86 -9.37 6.05
CA LEU A 200 -29.02 -8.47 6.07
C LEU A 200 -29.40 -8.10 7.51
N ALA A 201 -29.52 -9.09 8.39
CA ALA A 201 -29.80 -8.82 9.81
C ALA A 201 -28.68 -7.97 10.45
N ALA A 202 -27.41 -8.24 10.13
CA ALA A 202 -26.30 -7.44 10.64
C ALA A 202 -26.32 -5.99 10.13
N GLN A 203 -26.77 -5.76 8.89
CA GLN A 203 -26.99 -4.41 8.36
C GLN A 203 -28.12 -3.68 9.11
N ASP A 204 -29.22 -4.39 9.41
CA ASP A 204 -30.33 -3.84 10.20
C ASP A 204 -29.88 -3.42 11.61
N PHE A 205 -28.95 -4.17 12.21
CA PHE A 205 -28.35 -3.88 13.52
C PHE A 205 -27.08 -3.01 13.48
N ARG A 206 -26.68 -2.49 12.30
CA ARG A 206 -25.46 -1.68 12.08
C ARG A 206 -24.16 -2.33 12.59
N LEU A 207 -24.09 -3.66 12.58
CA LEU A 207 -22.91 -4.38 13.02
C LEU A 207 -21.82 -4.32 11.94
N GLY A 208 -20.63 -3.88 12.30
CA GLY A 208 -19.46 -3.86 11.43
C GLY A 208 -18.90 -5.27 11.21
N GLY A 209 -18.04 -5.44 10.18
CA GLY A 209 -17.43 -6.74 9.85
C GLY A 209 -16.72 -7.41 11.04
N SER A 210 -16.06 -6.61 11.90
CA SER A 210 -15.36 -7.13 13.10
C SER A 210 -16.30 -7.70 14.17
N GLU A 211 -17.55 -7.23 14.24
CA GLU A 211 -18.53 -7.67 15.24
C GLU A 211 -19.24 -8.93 14.76
N ILE A 212 -19.53 -9.02 13.45
CA ILE A 212 -19.99 -10.24 12.78
C ILE A 212 -18.98 -11.37 12.96
N GLU A 213 -17.68 -11.06 12.87
CA GLU A 213 -16.63 -12.07 13.02
C GLU A 213 -16.47 -12.55 14.47
N LYS A 214 -16.64 -11.65 15.46
CA LYS A 214 -16.73 -12.03 16.88
C LYS A 214 -17.93 -12.94 17.15
N LEU A 215 -19.09 -12.65 16.56
CA LEU A 215 -20.28 -13.49 16.67
C LEU A 215 -20.06 -14.88 16.04
N LYS A 216 -19.43 -14.94 14.86
CA LYS A 216 -19.05 -16.22 14.23
C LYS A 216 -18.17 -17.06 15.16
N ASN A 217 -17.16 -16.44 15.78
CA ASN A 217 -16.28 -17.13 16.71
C ASN A 217 -17.03 -17.63 17.95
N LEU A 218 -18.00 -16.88 18.47
CA LEU A 218 -18.83 -17.28 19.62
C LEU A 218 -19.75 -18.48 19.34
N VAL A 219 -20.10 -18.76 18.09
CA VAL A 219 -21.03 -19.83 17.71
C VAL A 219 -20.32 -21.08 17.15
N ALA A 220 -19.07 -20.97 16.69
CA ALA A 220 -18.29 -22.10 16.18
C ALA A 220 -18.01 -23.17 17.26
N SER A 221 -18.08 -24.45 16.88
CA SER A 221 -17.75 -25.59 17.75
C SER A 221 -16.27 -25.60 18.15
N ALA A 222 -15.95 -26.21 19.30
CA ALA A 222 -14.60 -26.19 19.87
C ALA A 222 -13.50 -26.71 18.91
N GLU A 223 -13.82 -27.71 18.09
CA GLU A 223 -12.89 -28.24 17.07
C GLU A 223 -12.64 -27.24 15.93
N VAL A 224 -13.66 -26.54 15.44
CA VAL A 224 -13.52 -25.51 14.40
C VAL A 224 -12.75 -24.31 14.94
N ARG A 225 -12.98 -23.94 16.21
CA ARG A 225 -12.18 -22.90 16.88
C ARG A 225 -10.71 -23.29 16.97
N HIS A 226 -10.38 -24.51 17.38
CA HIS A 226 -8.99 -24.93 17.50
C HIS A 226 -8.26 -24.90 16.15
N THR A 227 -8.90 -25.33 15.06
CA THR A 227 -8.31 -25.30 13.73
C THR A 227 -8.15 -23.87 13.20
N GLN A 228 -9.16 -23.01 13.41
CA GLN A 228 -9.11 -21.60 13.02
C GLN A 228 -8.15 -20.76 13.88
N GLU A 229 -8.05 -21.07 15.18
CA GLU A 229 -7.07 -20.44 16.08
C GLU A 229 -5.65 -20.90 15.76
N ALA A 230 -5.42 -22.18 15.45
CA ALA A 230 -4.10 -22.66 15.01
C ALA A 230 -3.65 -21.96 13.72
N GLN A 231 -4.53 -21.86 12.73
CA GLN A 231 -4.25 -21.12 11.48
C GLN A 231 -4.06 -19.63 11.72
N ARG A 232 -4.87 -18.99 12.57
CA ARG A 232 -4.70 -17.58 12.95
C ARG A 232 -3.42 -17.34 13.72
N ILE A 233 -3.00 -18.24 14.60
CA ILE A 233 -1.73 -18.12 15.32
C ILE A 233 -0.57 -18.21 14.32
N GLU A 234 -0.67 -19.06 13.30
CA GLU A 234 0.32 -19.17 12.23
C GLU A 234 0.34 -17.93 11.32
N GLU A 235 -0.83 -17.40 10.94
CA GLU A 235 -0.96 -16.17 10.15
C GLU A 235 -0.52 -14.91 10.92
N ILE A 236 -0.96 -14.76 12.18
CA ILE A 236 -0.56 -13.64 13.05
C ILE A 236 0.92 -13.72 13.38
N SER A 237 1.47 -14.92 13.63
CA SER A 237 2.92 -15.07 13.88
C SER A 237 3.76 -14.72 12.66
N SER A 238 3.32 -15.09 11.45
CA SER A 238 4.02 -14.74 10.21
C SER A 238 3.89 -13.26 9.86
N PHE A 239 2.72 -12.64 10.09
CA PHE A 239 2.52 -11.20 9.92
C PHE A 239 3.31 -10.37 10.95
N GLU A 240 3.36 -10.80 12.21
CA GLU A 240 4.16 -10.13 13.24
C GLU A 240 5.65 -10.30 13.01
N ALA A 241 6.11 -11.48 12.57
CA ALA A 241 7.50 -11.71 12.21
C ALA A 241 7.92 -10.81 11.03
N ARG A 242 7.08 -10.70 9.99
CA ARG A 242 7.34 -9.86 8.83
C ARG A 242 7.32 -8.37 9.20
N ARG A 243 6.37 -7.94 10.04
CA ARG A 243 6.29 -6.54 10.52
C ARG A 243 7.46 -6.18 11.44
N ARG A 244 7.93 -7.10 12.30
CA ARG A 244 9.15 -6.91 13.11
C ARG A 244 10.41 -6.89 12.24
N ALA A 245 10.50 -7.74 11.22
CA ALA A 245 11.63 -7.76 10.28
C ALA A 245 11.72 -6.46 9.46
N VAL A 246 10.59 -5.99 8.90
CA VAL A 246 10.51 -4.71 8.18
C VAL A 246 10.85 -3.54 9.11
N ARG A 247 10.30 -3.51 10.33
CA ARG A 247 10.61 -2.45 11.30
C ARG A 247 12.09 -2.46 11.68
N LYS A 248 12.71 -3.64 11.89
CA LYS A 248 14.16 -3.77 12.13
C LYS A 248 14.99 -3.32 10.92
N LEU A 249 14.58 -3.65 9.69
CA LEU A 249 15.25 -3.20 8.47
C LEU A 249 15.16 -1.67 8.29
N VAL A 250 14.00 -1.07 8.58
CA VAL A 250 13.83 0.39 8.55
C VAL A 250 14.69 1.04 9.63
N PHE A 251 14.67 0.53 10.86
CA PHE A 251 15.55 1.05 11.93
C PHE A 251 17.03 0.87 11.60
N ALA A 252 17.44 -0.27 11.04
CA ALA A 252 18.80 -0.51 10.60
C ALA A 252 19.19 0.41 9.44
N GLY A 253 18.27 0.65 8.49
CA GLY A 253 18.47 1.56 7.37
C GLY A 253 18.60 3.02 7.83
N VAL A 254 17.75 3.47 8.75
CA VAL A 254 17.85 4.80 9.36
C VAL A 254 19.12 4.94 10.19
N ALA A 255 19.51 3.92 10.96
CA ALA A 255 20.75 3.92 11.71
C ALA A 255 21.97 3.94 10.78
N LEU A 256 21.97 3.16 9.69
CA LEU A 256 23.02 3.18 8.66
C LEU A 256 23.08 4.53 7.95
N ALA A 257 21.94 5.15 7.62
CA ALA A 257 21.89 6.47 7.01
C ALA A 257 22.38 7.56 7.98
N ALA A 258 22.07 7.45 9.27
CA ALA A 258 22.57 8.35 10.30
C ALA A 258 24.08 8.17 10.51
N ILE A 259 24.57 6.93 10.60
CA ILE A 259 26.01 6.61 10.67
C ILE A 259 26.71 7.12 9.41
N PHE A 260 26.16 6.90 8.23
CA PHE A 260 26.70 7.40 6.98
C PHE A 260 26.70 8.93 6.94
N GLY A 261 25.63 9.59 7.39
CA GLY A 261 25.56 11.04 7.48
C GLY A 261 26.57 11.61 8.48
N ILE A 262 26.77 10.95 9.62
CA ILE A 262 27.79 11.30 10.61
C ILE A 262 29.19 11.08 10.04
N VAL A 263 29.46 9.92 9.43
CA VAL A 263 30.75 9.59 8.79
C VAL A 263 31.03 10.51 7.63
N TYR A 264 30.04 10.90 6.83
CA TYR A 264 30.21 11.85 5.72
C TYR A 264 30.50 13.27 6.23
N LYS A 265 29.87 13.67 7.34
CA LYS A 265 30.08 15.00 7.93
C LYS A 265 31.33 15.09 8.81
N MET A 266 31.74 13.98 9.43
CA MET A 266 32.96 13.84 10.24
C MET A 266 34.13 13.25 9.46
N ALA A 267 33.92 12.83 8.20
CA ALA A 267 35.00 12.50 7.29
C ALA A 267 35.92 13.72 7.29
N PRO A 268 37.21 13.55 7.61
CA PRO A 268 38.13 14.66 7.58
C PRO A 268 38.09 15.19 6.14
N ARG A 269 37.49 16.38 5.96
CA ARG A 269 37.95 17.25 4.87
C ARG A 269 39.44 17.36 5.13
N LYS A 270 40.24 16.73 4.27
CA LYS A 270 41.71 16.79 4.29
C LYS A 270 42.05 18.18 4.77
N GLN A 271 42.72 18.29 5.92
CA GLN A 271 43.02 19.57 6.56
C GLN A 271 43.48 20.51 5.45
N ALA A 272 42.65 21.51 5.17
CA ALA A 272 42.97 22.49 4.15
C ALA A 272 44.24 23.15 4.68
N ILE A 273 45.36 22.91 3.99
CA ILE A 273 46.51 23.78 4.09
C ILE A 273 45.94 25.20 4.01
N ASN A 274 46.38 26.10 4.89
CA ASN A 274 46.01 27.51 4.76
C ASN A 274 46.68 28.04 3.49
N THR A 275 46.04 27.79 2.34
CA THR A 275 46.61 27.97 1.00
C THR A 275 47.11 29.39 0.83
N LEU A 276 46.41 30.39 1.37
CA LEU A 276 46.85 31.77 1.30
C LEU A 276 48.09 32.04 2.14
N GLU A 277 48.17 31.52 3.36
CA GLU A 277 49.33 31.72 4.24
C GLU A 277 50.58 31.06 3.66
N VAL A 278 50.45 29.81 3.20
CA VAL A 278 51.56 29.06 2.61
C VAL A 278 52.01 29.68 1.30
N LEU A 279 51.09 29.99 0.38
CA LEU A 279 51.47 30.61 -0.89
C LEU A 279 51.97 32.04 -0.71
N SER A 280 51.54 32.78 0.32
CA SER A 280 52.11 34.08 0.65
C SER A 280 53.57 33.94 1.09
N TYR A 281 53.87 32.96 1.95
CA TYR A 281 55.24 32.67 2.40
C TYR A 281 56.14 32.29 1.22
N GLU A 282 55.70 31.35 0.36
CA GLU A 282 56.46 30.95 -0.82
C GLU A 282 56.62 32.09 -1.82
N SER A 283 55.60 32.93 -1.97
CA SER A 283 55.69 34.11 -2.84
C SER A 283 56.76 35.08 -2.36
N LEU A 284 56.84 35.35 -1.06
CA LEU A 284 57.89 36.20 -0.49
C LEU A 284 59.28 35.57 -0.69
N ALA A 285 59.41 34.28 -0.38
CA ALA A 285 60.65 33.53 -0.54
C ALA A 285 61.16 33.53 -2.00
N LEU A 286 60.28 33.29 -2.98
CA LEU A 286 60.61 33.30 -4.40
C LEU A 286 60.85 34.71 -4.95
N VAL A 287 60.24 35.74 -4.37
CA VAL A 287 60.56 37.14 -4.69
C VAL A 287 61.94 37.52 -4.18
N GLU A 288 62.32 37.10 -2.97
CA GLU A 288 63.61 37.43 -2.33
C GLU A 288 64.79 36.65 -2.96
N ASP A 289 64.69 35.32 -3.06
CA ASP A 289 65.79 34.45 -3.50
C ASP A 289 65.77 34.14 -5.01
N GLY A 290 64.66 34.43 -5.69
CA GLY A 290 64.54 34.38 -7.14
C GLY A 290 64.76 33.00 -7.77
N ARG A 291 65.54 32.98 -8.85
CA ARG A 291 65.73 31.83 -9.74
C ARG A 291 66.40 30.63 -9.06
N GLU A 292 67.09 30.84 -7.95
CA GLU A 292 67.83 29.79 -7.21
C GLU A 292 66.90 28.82 -6.47
N ARG A 293 65.64 29.21 -6.23
CA ARG A 293 64.62 28.35 -5.58
C ARG A 293 63.72 27.62 -6.56
N LEU A 294 63.93 27.78 -7.87
CA LEU A 294 63.14 27.11 -8.89
C LEU A 294 63.77 25.78 -9.27
N ASP A 295 62.98 24.70 -9.25
CA ASP A 295 63.42 23.38 -9.70
C ASP A 295 63.78 23.38 -11.20
N LEU A 296 63.05 24.17 -12.00
CA LEU A 296 63.34 24.38 -13.41
C LEU A 296 63.55 25.87 -13.71
N PRO A 297 64.79 26.36 -13.62
CA PRO A 297 65.14 27.73 -14.01
C PRO A 297 65.32 27.84 -15.52
N THR A 298 64.30 28.28 -16.26
CA THR A 298 64.33 28.41 -17.74
C THR A 298 63.59 29.66 -18.21
N ASP A 299 63.98 30.22 -19.36
CA ASP A 299 63.26 31.27 -20.07
C ASP A 299 62.36 30.73 -21.20
N ASN A 300 62.39 29.41 -21.43
CA ASN A 300 61.64 28.74 -22.49
C ASN A 300 60.28 28.22 -21.99
N ILE A 301 59.20 28.79 -22.52
CA ILE A 301 57.83 28.40 -22.17
C ILE A 301 57.50 26.93 -22.47
N GLN A 302 58.12 26.36 -23.51
CA GLN A 302 57.84 24.99 -23.92
C GLN A 302 58.45 23.99 -22.92
N GLU A 303 59.65 24.28 -22.41
CA GLU A 303 60.29 23.49 -21.35
C GLU A 303 59.46 23.52 -20.06
N VAL A 304 58.90 24.69 -19.70
CA VAL A 304 57.99 24.79 -18.54
C VAL A 304 56.75 23.92 -18.71
N ARG A 305 56.15 23.90 -19.90
CA ARG A 305 54.96 23.06 -20.18
C ARG A 305 55.30 21.57 -20.07
N GLU A 306 56.42 21.15 -20.65
CA GLU A 306 56.89 19.76 -20.62
C GLU A 306 57.22 19.32 -19.19
N TYR A 307 57.87 20.19 -18.42
CA TYR A 307 58.17 19.94 -17.02
C TYR A 307 56.91 19.77 -16.17
N LEU A 308 55.95 20.69 -16.25
CA LEU A 308 54.70 20.58 -15.48
C LEU A 308 53.86 19.38 -15.92
N ALA A 309 53.90 18.99 -17.20
CA ALA A 309 53.22 17.80 -17.70
C ALA A 309 53.83 16.49 -17.17
N SER A 310 55.09 16.51 -16.70
CA SER A 310 55.74 15.33 -16.10
C SER A 310 55.21 14.96 -14.71
N TYR A 311 54.35 15.79 -14.09
CA TYR A 311 53.74 15.56 -12.78
C TYR A 311 52.25 15.19 -12.91
N PRO A 312 51.90 13.91 -13.19
CA PRO A 312 50.51 13.48 -13.33
C PRO A 312 49.69 13.64 -12.05
N GLU A 313 50.36 13.69 -10.90
CA GLU A 313 49.75 13.86 -9.57
C GLU A 313 49.06 15.22 -9.39
N LEU A 314 49.32 16.20 -10.25
CA LEU A 314 48.55 17.46 -10.28
C LEU A 314 47.08 17.23 -10.67
N GLY A 315 46.78 16.17 -11.44
CA GLY A 315 45.43 15.85 -11.88
C GLY A 315 44.84 16.78 -12.96
N PHE A 316 45.61 17.78 -13.41
CA PHE A 316 45.26 18.69 -14.50
C PHE A 316 46.55 19.14 -15.22
N SER A 317 46.42 19.73 -16.41
CA SER A 317 47.53 20.41 -17.09
C SER A 317 47.58 21.88 -16.70
N PRO A 318 48.58 22.34 -15.92
CA PRO A 318 48.71 23.75 -15.55
C PRO A 318 48.72 24.66 -16.78
N LYS A 319 47.90 25.73 -16.74
CA LYS A 319 47.91 26.73 -17.80
C LYS A 319 49.15 27.61 -17.64
N VAL A 320 50.07 27.58 -18.59
CA VAL A 320 51.23 28.48 -18.61
C VAL A 320 50.86 29.72 -19.41
N ILE A 321 50.85 30.89 -18.75
CA ILE A 321 50.62 32.19 -19.39
C ILE A 321 51.70 32.45 -20.46
N ALA A 322 51.28 32.83 -21.66
CA ALA A 322 52.18 33.21 -22.74
C ALA A 322 52.94 34.50 -22.38
N ALA A 323 54.24 34.36 -22.08
CA ALA A 323 55.18 35.45 -21.81
C ALA A 323 55.06 36.62 -22.81
N SER A 324 55.02 36.30 -24.10
CA SER A 324 54.97 37.27 -25.19
C SER A 324 53.70 38.13 -25.22
N ALA A 325 52.55 37.58 -24.81
CA ALA A 325 51.27 38.29 -24.82
C ALA A 325 51.12 39.30 -23.68
N SER A 326 51.88 39.12 -22.59
CA SER A 326 51.87 39.99 -21.41
C SER A 326 53.07 40.94 -21.34
N GLY A 327 54.07 40.76 -22.20
CA GLY A 327 55.31 41.54 -22.20
C GLY A 327 56.27 41.19 -21.07
N MET A 328 56.03 40.08 -20.36
CA MET A 328 56.87 39.56 -19.28
C MET A 328 57.70 38.37 -19.76
N GLY A 329 58.93 38.23 -19.25
CA GLY A 329 59.74 37.03 -19.45
C GLY A 329 59.36 35.93 -18.45
N ILE A 330 59.62 34.67 -18.80
CA ILE A 330 59.54 33.54 -17.86
C ILE A 330 60.91 33.40 -17.19
N GLU A 331 60.93 33.17 -15.88
CA GLU A 331 62.16 32.85 -15.12
C GLU A 331 62.30 31.37 -14.80
N GLY A 332 61.17 30.64 -14.77
CA GLY A 332 61.13 29.21 -14.57
C GLY A 332 59.85 28.74 -13.90
N ALA A 333 59.86 27.48 -13.45
CA ALA A 333 58.75 26.84 -12.76
C ALA A 333 59.22 25.87 -11.68
N SER A 334 58.33 25.55 -10.75
CA SER A 334 58.53 24.56 -9.69
C SER A 334 57.18 23.89 -9.36
N VAL A 335 57.25 22.70 -8.76
CA VAL A 335 56.07 22.02 -8.20
C VAL A 335 56.28 21.92 -6.69
N LEU A 336 55.52 22.70 -5.95
CA LEU A 336 55.55 22.71 -4.50
C LEU A 336 54.74 21.52 -3.98
N ASP A 337 55.40 20.63 -3.25
CA ASP A 337 54.81 19.40 -2.72
C ASP A 337 54.35 19.59 -1.28
N TYR A 338 53.05 19.78 -1.09
CA TYR A 338 52.43 19.71 0.22
C TYR A 338 51.64 18.41 0.33
N ASP A 339 51.75 17.63 1.40
CA ASP A 339 50.92 16.44 1.54
C ASP A 339 49.51 16.86 2.02
N PRO A 340 48.41 16.65 1.26
CA PRO A 340 48.26 15.85 0.03
C PRO A 340 47.98 16.67 -1.26
N THR A 341 48.38 17.93 -1.31
CA THR A 341 48.14 18.89 -2.40
C THR A 341 49.44 19.38 -3.06
N LYS A 342 49.59 19.12 -4.37
CA LYS A 342 50.66 19.73 -5.17
C LYS A 342 50.23 21.05 -5.79
N VAL A 343 51.14 22.02 -5.80
CA VAL A 343 50.92 23.34 -6.40
C VAL A 343 51.98 23.58 -7.47
N ALA A 344 51.56 23.81 -8.71
CA ALA A 344 52.45 24.25 -9.76
C ALA A 344 52.62 25.77 -9.70
N VAL A 345 53.87 26.25 -9.68
CA VAL A 345 54.22 27.67 -9.74
C VAL A 345 55.02 27.97 -11.00
N VAL A 346 54.68 29.06 -11.69
CA VAL A 346 55.46 29.63 -12.79
C VAL A 346 55.79 31.08 -12.43
N VAL A 347 57.05 31.44 -12.53
CA VAL A 347 57.52 32.79 -12.19
C VAL A 347 57.77 33.59 -13.46
N TYR A 348 57.18 34.77 -13.50
CA TYR A 348 57.32 35.75 -14.58
C TYR A 348 58.03 36.98 -14.07
N ASN A 349 58.88 37.57 -14.89
CA ASN A 349 59.60 38.81 -14.57
C ASN A 349 59.36 39.87 -15.64
N ASP A 350 59.09 41.09 -15.19
CA ASP A 350 59.08 42.26 -16.04
C ASP A 350 60.49 42.89 -16.07
N PRO A 351 61.27 42.71 -17.15
CA PRO A 351 62.63 43.22 -17.22
C PRO A 351 62.71 44.75 -17.14
N LYS A 352 61.61 45.48 -17.40
CA LYS A 352 61.56 46.95 -17.33
C LYS A 352 61.31 47.46 -15.93
N ARG A 353 60.49 46.75 -15.15
CA ARG A 353 60.10 47.13 -13.78
C ARG A 353 60.87 46.39 -12.69
N GLN A 354 61.65 45.38 -13.05
CA GLN A 354 62.30 44.45 -12.11
C GLN A 354 61.30 43.87 -11.11
N ASP A 355 60.11 43.52 -11.61
CA ASP A 355 58.99 43.06 -10.81
C ASP A 355 58.60 41.64 -11.21
N ARG A 356 58.31 40.80 -10.21
CA ARG A 356 57.98 39.39 -10.40
C ARG A 356 56.50 39.16 -10.15
N ILE A 357 55.87 38.39 -11.04
CA ILE A 357 54.54 37.84 -10.85
C ILE A 357 54.66 36.32 -10.77
N LEU A 358 54.13 35.77 -9.69
CA LEU A 358 54.06 34.33 -9.46
C LEU A 358 52.67 33.85 -9.83
N TYR A 359 52.62 32.83 -10.66
CA TYR A 359 51.39 32.22 -11.12
C TYR A 359 51.30 30.79 -10.58
N PHE A 360 50.35 30.57 -9.68
CA PHE A 360 50.10 29.28 -9.05
C PHE A 360 48.85 28.62 -9.64
N THR A 361 48.90 27.31 -9.81
CA THR A 361 47.72 26.48 -10.11
C THR A 361 47.69 25.24 -9.25
N MET A 362 46.50 24.90 -8.76
CA MET A 362 46.28 23.73 -7.91
C MET A 362 44.83 23.23 -8.04
N ALA A 363 44.58 22.00 -7.58
CA ALA A 363 43.22 21.49 -7.45
C ALA A 363 42.47 22.23 -6.34
N GLY A 364 41.27 22.71 -6.64
CA GLY A 364 40.42 23.44 -5.70
C GLY A 364 39.54 24.48 -6.37
N GLU A 365 38.76 25.21 -5.58
CA GLU A 365 37.91 26.30 -6.03
C GLU A 365 38.09 27.55 -5.16
N THR A 366 37.75 28.74 -5.66
CA THR A 366 37.78 29.97 -4.86
C THR A 366 36.85 29.92 -3.64
N GLY A 367 35.87 29.02 -3.64
CA GLY A 367 35.00 28.75 -2.49
C GLY A 367 35.72 28.11 -1.30
N ASP A 368 36.89 27.52 -1.52
CA ASP A 368 37.72 26.90 -0.47
C ASP A 368 38.62 27.92 0.26
N LEU A 369 38.73 29.15 -0.27
CA LEU A 369 39.51 30.23 0.33
C LEU A 369 38.67 31.07 1.31
N PRO A 370 39.31 31.78 2.27
CA PRO A 370 38.64 32.80 3.08
C PRO A 370 37.86 33.79 2.22
N ARG A 371 36.64 34.16 2.63
CA ARG A 371 35.83 35.08 1.82
C ARG A 371 36.52 36.44 1.68
N ALA A 372 36.68 36.91 0.45
CA ALA A 372 37.17 38.24 0.12
C ALA A 372 36.25 38.93 -0.90
N GLU A 373 36.45 40.24 -1.07
CA GLU A 373 35.67 41.02 -2.03
C GLU A 373 35.91 40.54 -3.47
N PRO A 374 34.84 40.27 -4.24
CA PRO A 374 34.98 39.88 -5.62
C PRO A 374 35.31 41.09 -6.49
N GLY A 375 36.40 40.99 -7.26
CA GLY A 375 36.75 41.88 -8.36
C GLY A 375 36.28 41.33 -9.70
N ASN A 376 36.14 42.22 -10.68
CA ASN A 376 35.89 41.86 -12.07
C ASN A 376 36.78 42.70 -12.98
N PHE A 377 37.59 42.02 -13.80
CA PHE A 377 38.36 42.67 -14.85
C PHE A 377 38.04 42.00 -16.20
N GLN A 378 37.33 42.72 -17.07
CA GLN A 378 36.99 42.26 -18.43
C GLN A 378 36.39 40.84 -18.48
N GLY A 379 35.54 40.51 -17.50
CA GLY A 379 34.87 39.21 -17.39
C GLY A 379 35.62 38.15 -16.58
N LEU A 380 36.86 38.42 -16.14
CA LEU A 380 37.55 37.60 -15.15
C LEU A 380 37.03 37.96 -13.75
N ILE A 381 36.28 37.05 -13.13
CA ILE A 381 35.82 37.19 -11.74
C ILE A 381 36.91 36.60 -10.83
N TYR A 382 37.42 37.41 -9.92
CA TYR A 382 38.49 37.02 -8.99
C TYR A 382 38.20 37.52 -7.57
N GLN A 383 38.85 36.94 -6.57
CA GLN A 383 38.89 37.42 -5.21
C GLN A 383 40.27 38.02 -4.93
N THR A 384 40.32 39.10 -4.14
CA THR A 384 41.58 39.80 -3.82
C THR A 384 42.00 39.54 -2.39
N TYR A 385 43.28 39.22 -2.21
CA TYR A 385 43.93 39.07 -0.92
C TYR A 385 45.18 39.95 -0.93
N ALA A 386 45.31 40.82 0.05
CA ALA A 386 46.46 41.71 0.14
C ALA A 386 47.19 41.47 1.46
N SER A 387 48.52 41.50 1.39
CA SER A 387 49.42 41.62 2.53
C SER A 387 50.18 42.94 2.42
N ASP A 388 50.94 43.32 3.44
CA ASP A 388 51.76 44.54 3.44
C ASP A 388 52.84 44.55 2.33
N ARG A 389 53.15 43.39 1.73
CA ARG A 389 54.25 43.22 0.76
C ARG A 389 53.81 42.75 -0.62
N LEU A 390 52.71 42.01 -0.71
CA LEU A 390 52.23 41.40 -1.95
C LEU A 390 50.70 41.49 -2.04
N ASN A 391 50.23 41.70 -3.26
CA ASN A 391 48.84 41.48 -3.63
C ASN A 391 48.70 40.11 -4.29
N MET A 392 47.58 39.47 -4.02
CA MET A 392 47.20 38.19 -4.61
C MET A 392 45.79 38.29 -5.16
N ILE A 393 45.56 37.69 -6.31
CA ILE A 393 44.23 37.43 -6.83
C ILE A 393 44.02 35.93 -6.99
N ALA A 394 42.81 35.46 -6.74
CA ALA A 394 42.42 34.06 -6.93
C ALA A 394 41.18 33.97 -7.82
N TRP A 395 41.16 33.04 -8.77
CA TRP A 395 40.01 32.79 -9.65
C TRP A 395 39.89 31.31 -9.99
N ASN A 396 38.72 30.89 -10.49
CA ASN A 396 38.53 29.54 -10.99
C ASN A 396 39.10 29.46 -12.42
N ALA A 397 40.26 28.82 -12.59
CA ALA A 397 40.96 28.73 -13.88
C ALA A 397 40.35 27.66 -14.82
N GLY A 398 39.53 26.76 -14.25
CA GLY A 398 38.77 25.70 -14.91
C GLY A 398 37.94 24.92 -13.88
N PRO A 399 37.19 23.87 -14.29
CA PRO A 399 36.44 23.03 -13.37
C PRO A 399 37.37 22.37 -12.34
N GLY A 400 37.20 22.67 -11.05
CA GLY A 400 38.03 22.14 -9.96
C GLY A 400 39.49 22.62 -9.95
N ILE A 401 39.83 23.70 -10.66
CA ILE A 401 41.19 24.26 -10.73
C ILE A 401 41.18 25.70 -10.21
N LEU A 402 41.96 25.92 -9.14
CA LEU A 402 42.20 27.23 -8.56
C LEU A 402 43.46 27.84 -9.19
N GLY A 403 43.32 29.04 -9.74
CA GLY A 403 44.43 29.86 -10.20
C GLY A 403 44.67 31.00 -9.22
N ILE A 404 45.93 31.26 -8.88
CA ILE A 404 46.34 32.37 -8.01
C ILE A 404 47.49 33.12 -8.69
N ALA A 405 47.43 34.45 -8.70
CA ALA A 405 48.53 35.29 -9.15
C ALA A 405 48.95 36.21 -8.00
N ALA A 406 50.24 36.25 -7.70
CA ALA A 406 50.82 37.04 -6.62
C ALA A 406 51.94 37.95 -7.14
N GLY A 407 52.04 39.17 -6.61
CA GLY A 407 53.10 40.11 -6.97
C GLY A 407 52.96 41.45 -6.26
N SER A 408 53.88 42.38 -6.53
CA SER A 408 53.83 43.73 -5.96
C SER A 408 52.76 44.62 -6.61
N ARG A 409 52.29 44.24 -7.80
CA ARG A 409 51.28 44.96 -8.60
C ARG A 409 49.91 45.00 -7.93
N GLY A 410 49.11 46.00 -8.27
CA GLY A 410 47.73 46.09 -7.81
C GLY A 410 46.87 44.94 -8.38
N ALA A 411 45.77 44.60 -7.69
CA ALA A 411 44.89 43.50 -8.10
C ALA A 411 44.37 43.59 -9.54
N ALA A 412 44.07 44.81 -10.02
CA ALA A 412 43.64 45.04 -11.40
C ALA A 412 44.76 44.74 -12.44
N GLU A 413 46.01 45.09 -12.13
CA GLU A 413 47.16 44.81 -12.99
C GLU A 413 47.49 43.31 -13.02
N LEU A 414 47.34 42.61 -11.88
CA LEU A 414 47.44 41.15 -11.82
C LEU A 414 46.35 40.48 -12.66
N ALA A 415 45.12 40.98 -12.59
CA ALA A 415 44.00 40.45 -13.38
C ALA A 415 44.20 40.69 -14.88
N GLU A 416 44.75 41.85 -15.26
CA GLU A 416 45.14 42.16 -16.63
C GLU A 416 46.21 41.19 -17.15
N PHE A 417 47.25 40.92 -16.34
CA PHE A 417 48.29 39.95 -16.66
C PHE A 417 47.70 38.56 -16.96
N VAL A 418 46.86 38.05 -16.06
CA VAL A 418 46.19 36.74 -16.22
C VAL A 418 45.32 36.72 -17.47
N ARG A 419 44.56 37.79 -17.73
CA ARG A 419 43.62 37.85 -18.87
C ARG A 419 44.35 37.91 -20.21
N LYS A 420 45.36 38.77 -20.34
CA LYS A 420 46.18 38.87 -21.56
C LYS A 420 46.94 37.58 -21.83
N GLY A 421 47.44 36.95 -20.77
CA GLY A 421 48.10 35.65 -20.83
C GLY A 421 47.21 34.50 -21.28
N ALA A 422 45.93 34.53 -20.89
CA ALA A 422 44.93 33.52 -21.26
C ALA A 422 44.31 33.74 -22.65
N ALA A 423 44.31 34.96 -23.17
CA ALA A 423 43.77 35.29 -24.49
C ALA A 423 44.73 34.98 -25.67
N GLY A 424 45.99 34.70 -25.37
CA GLY A 424 47.02 34.32 -26.34
C GLY A 424 47.21 32.80 -26.53
N MET A 425 46.26 31.98 -26.03
CA MET A 425 46.26 30.52 -26.15
C MET A 425 45.11 30.02 -27.00
#